data_AF-A0A0G9MKE5-F1
#
_entry.id   AF-A0A0G9MKE5-F1
#
_cell.length_a   1.000
_cell.length_b   1.000
_cell.length_c   1.000
_cell.angle_alpha   90.00
_cell.angle_beta   90.00
_cell.angle_gamma   90.00
#
_symmetry.space_group_name_H-M   'P 1'
#
loop_
_entity.id
_entity.type
_entity.pdbx_description
1 polymer ?
#
loop_
_entity_poly.entity_id
_entity_poly.type
_entity_poly.pdbx_seq_one_letter_code
_entity_poly.pdbx_strand_id
1 'polypeptide(L)'
;MTLHSTLDGVAEIYRRLETAALHDTTPDAEEILYLRRQFAKAYLAFTEALDDPAFQAAHPALAASLKDRMGTLRIRLMTHTLDWQPDHIRQEPAAYRKAAIAVRDLVGDFIEETRKRLNEDGID
;
A
#
# COMPACT_ATOMS: atom_id res chain seq x y z
N MET A 1 15.31 8.23 8.97
CA MET A 1 14.35 7.20 8.50
C MET A 1 14.63 7.04 7.02
N THR A 2 14.97 5.85 6.55
CA THR A 2 15.35 5.61 5.14
C THR A 2 14.15 5.21 4.30
N LEU A 3 14.28 5.27 2.97
CA LEU A 3 13.22 4.84 2.04
C LEU A 3 12.91 3.35 2.19
N HIS A 4 13.90 2.51 2.45
CA HIS A 4 13.68 1.11 2.78
C HIS A 4 12.86 0.96 4.06
N SER A 5 13.22 1.69 5.12
CA SER A 5 12.50 1.59 6.41
C SER A 5 11.03 2.05 6.32
N THR A 6 10.73 3.07 5.52
CA THR A 6 9.34 3.52 5.30
C THR A 6 8.57 2.54 4.42
N LEU A 7 9.20 1.99 3.37
CA LEU A 7 8.60 0.96 2.53
C LEU A 7 8.31 -0.34 3.30
N ASP A 8 9.21 -0.75 4.19
CA ASP A 8 9.02 -1.91 5.06
C ASP A 8 7.87 -1.69 6.04
N GLY A 9 7.71 -0.47 6.55
CA GLY A 9 6.55 -0.07 7.34
C GLY A 9 5.23 -0.18 6.56
N VAL A 10 5.22 0.23 5.28
CA VAL A 10 4.07 0.04 4.37
C VAL A 10 3.79 -1.45 4.20
N ALA A 11 4.82 -2.25 3.92
CA ALA A 11 4.69 -3.68 3.67
C ALA A 11 4.15 -4.43 4.89
N GLU A 12 4.65 -4.13 6.08
CA GLU A 12 4.21 -4.80 7.30
C GLU A 12 2.76 -4.47 7.66
N ILE A 13 2.36 -3.21 7.56
CA ILE A 13 0.95 -2.84 7.78
C ILE A 13 0.04 -3.47 6.71
N TYR A 14 0.51 -3.52 5.47
CA TYR A 14 -0.27 -4.15 4.40
C TYR A 14 -0.45 -5.65 4.61
N ARG A 15 0.60 -6.37 5.01
CA ARG A 15 0.54 -7.81 5.34
C ARG A 15 -0.48 -8.10 6.44
N ARG A 16 -0.55 -7.23 7.46
CA ARG A 16 -1.57 -7.34 8.52
C ARG A 16 -2.98 -7.10 7.98
N LEU A 17 -3.16 -6.09 7.12
CA LEU A 17 -4.45 -5.80 6.47
C LEU A 17 -4.91 -6.94 5.56
N GLU A 18 -4.01 -7.50 4.77
CA GLU A 18 -4.25 -8.67 3.94
C GLU A 18 -4.73 -9.85 4.79
N THR A 19 -3.98 -10.16 5.85
CA THR A 19 -4.32 -11.24 6.76
C THR A 19 -5.73 -11.05 7.34
N ALA A 20 -6.04 -9.86 7.86
CA ALA A 20 -7.36 -9.57 8.44
C ALA A 20 -8.50 -9.65 7.39
N ALA A 21 -8.23 -9.26 6.13
CA ALA A 21 -9.24 -9.21 5.08
C ALA A 21 -9.48 -10.55 4.35
N LEU A 22 -8.48 -11.43 4.30
CA LEU A 22 -8.50 -12.66 3.50
C LEU A 22 -8.45 -13.95 4.32
N HIS A 23 -8.41 -13.87 5.66
CA HIS A 23 -8.49 -15.05 6.52
C HIS A 23 -9.77 -15.86 6.27
N ASP A 24 -9.74 -17.17 6.56
CA ASP A 24 -10.87 -18.08 6.32
C ASP A 24 -12.06 -17.89 7.28
N THR A 25 -11.93 -16.98 8.25
CA THR A 25 -12.99 -16.57 9.16
C THR A 25 -13.67 -15.28 8.69
N THR A 26 -14.87 -14.99 9.19
CA THR A 26 -15.53 -13.70 8.94
C THR A 26 -14.60 -12.54 9.34
N PRO A 27 -14.24 -11.63 8.41
CA PRO A 27 -13.36 -10.52 8.71
C PRO A 27 -13.93 -9.55 9.75
N ASP A 28 -13.07 -9.03 10.62
CA ASP A 28 -13.43 -7.97 11.57
C ASP A 28 -13.37 -6.60 10.88
N ALA A 29 -14.56 -6.02 10.69
CA ALA A 29 -14.74 -4.70 10.08
C ALA A 29 -13.95 -3.59 10.79
N GLU A 30 -13.89 -3.60 12.12
CA GLU A 30 -13.21 -2.55 12.90
C GLU A 30 -11.69 -2.66 12.77
N GLU A 31 -11.16 -3.89 12.82
CA GLU A 31 -9.75 -4.16 12.60
C GLU A 31 -9.32 -3.74 11.20
N ILE A 32 -10.11 -4.08 10.17
CA ILE A 32 -9.83 -3.69 8.78
C ILE A 32 -9.81 -2.17 8.62
N LEU A 33 -10.80 -1.47 9.18
CA LEU A 33 -10.84 0.01 9.14
C LEU A 33 -9.65 0.63 9.88
N TYR A 34 -9.24 0.05 11.00
CA TYR A 34 -8.04 0.47 11.71
C TYR A 34 -6.79 0.28 10.83
N LEU A 35 -6.59 -0.90 10.27
CA LEU A 35 -5.43 -1.24 9.45
C LEU A 35 -5.35 -0.41 8.16
N ARG A 36 -6.47 -0.09 7.52
CA ARG A 36 -6.51 0.86 6.38
C ARG A 36 -6.02 2.25 6.74
N ARG A 37 -6.43 2.75 7.91
CA ARG A 37 -5.94 4.06 8.41
C ARG A 37 -4.44 4.01 8.68
N GLN A 38 -3.94 2.91 9.25
CA GLN A 38 -2.49 2.72 9.43
C GLN A 38 -1.77 2.64 8.08
N PHE A 39 -2.33 1.95 7.10
CA PHE A 39 -1.75 1.85 5.76
C PHE A 39 -1.66 3.23 5.11
N ALA A 40 -2.73 4.03 5.17
CA ALA A 40 -2.72 5.40 4.65
C ALA A 40 -1.64 6.28 5.31
N LYS A 41 -1.40 6.11 6.62
CA LYS A 41 -0.32 6.82 7.33
C LYS A 41 1.07 6.36 6.89
N ALA A 42 1.29 5.05 6.78
CA ALA A 42 2.57 4.50 6.32
C ALA A 42 2.86 4.93 4.87
N TYR A 43 1.83 4.94 4.03
CA TYR A 43 1.90 5.41 2.65
C TYR A 43 2.27 6.89 2.55
N LEU A 44 1.68 7.73 3.42
CA LEU A 44 2.05 9.14 3.52
C LEU A 44 3.51 9.32 3.96
N ALA A 45 3.95 8.57 4.97
CA ALA A 45 5.34 8.62 5.44
C ALA A 45 6.35 8.22 4.33
N PHE A 46 6.01 7.23 3.50
CA PHE A 46 6.83 6.89 2.32
C PHE A 46 6.82 8.03 1.29
N THR A 47 5.68 8.68 1.07
CA THR A 47 5.59 9.86 0.19
C THR A 47 6.47 11.00 0.69
N GLU A 48 6.42 11.31 1.99
CA GLU A 48 7.24 12.34 2.62
C GLU A 48 8.74 12.03 2.50
N ALA A 49 9.13 10.77 2.63
CA ALA A 49 10.51 10.35 2.41
C ALA A 49 10.97 10.56 0.95
N LEU A 50 10.08 10.36 -0.04
CA LEU A 50 10.36 10.69 -1.45
C LEU A 50 10.36 12.21 -1.72
N ASP A 51 9.73 12.99 -0.86
CA ASP A 51 9.74 14.45 -0.91
C ASP A 51 10.98 15.07 -0.23
N ASP A 52 11.84 14.27 0.39
CA ASP A 52 13.10 14.76 0.97
C ASP A 52 13.96 15.50 -0.08
N PRO A 53 14.33 16.78 0.15
CA PRO A 53 15.06 17.57 -0.84
C PRO A 53 16.43 16.99 -1.20
N ALA A 54 17.13 16.34 -0.26
CA ALA A 54 18.44 15.77 -0.52
C ALA A 54 18.30 14.52 -1.40
N PHE A 55 17.31 13.67 -1.13
CA PHE A 55 16.98 12.53 -1.98
C PHE A 55 16.57 12.99 -3.39
N GLN A 56 15.69 13.99 -3.50
CA GLN A 56 15.26 14.50 -4.81
C GLN A 56 16.41 15.11 -5.62
N ALA A 57 17.35 15.79 -4.97
CA ALA A 57 18.53 16.35 -5.62
C ALA A 57 19.49 15.25 -6.10
N ALA A 58 19.67 14.19 -5.30
CA ALA A 58 20.56 13.07 -5.63
C ALA A 58 19.95 12.10 -6.66
N HIS A 59 18.64 11.86 -6.61
CA HIS A 59 17.95 10.83 -7.39
C HIS A 59 16.65 11.35 -8.05
N PRO A 60 16.68 12.42 -8.87
CA PRO A 60 15.48 13.08 -9.38
C PRO A 60 14.62 12.17 -10.27
N ALA A 61 15.25 11.34 -11.12
CA ALA A 61 14.53 10.42 -12.01
C ALA A 61 13.83 9.29 -11.23
N LEU A 62 14.51 8.72 -10.22
CA LEU A 62 13.93 7.70 -9.35
C LEU A 62 12.78 8.28 -8.53
N ALA A 63 12.96 9.46 -7.92
CA ALA A 63 11.92 10.14 -7.16
C ALA A 63 10.66 10.39 -8.00
N ALA A 64 10.82 10.91 -9.23
CA ALA A 64 9.70 11.13 -10.14
C ALA A 64 8.99 9.82 -10.52
N SER A 65 9.76 8.76 -10.83
CA SER A 65 9.20 7.45 -11.18
C SER A 65 8.42 6.83 -10.01
N LEU A 66 8.94 6.90 -8.79
CA LEU A 66 8.27 6.36 -7.61
C LEU A 66 6.99 7.15 -7.29
N LYS A 67 7.01 8.48 -7.38
CA LYS A 67 5.82 9.33 -7.20
C LYS A 67 4.72 9.02 -8.22
N ASP A 68 5.08 8.79 -9.49
CA ASP A 68 4.12 8.39 -10.53
C ASP A 68 3.48 7.03 -10.24
N ARG A 69 4.28 6.04 -9.82
CA ARG A 69 3.77 4.74 -9.40
C ARG A 69 2.85 4.84 -8.18
N MET A 70 3.18 5.71 -7.23
CA MET A 70 2.32 6.00 -6.09
C MET A 70 0.99 6.65 -6.53
N GLY A 71 1.03 7.60 -7.47
CA GLY A 71 -0.18 8.17 -8.06
C GLY A 71 -1.06 7.09 -8.70
N THR A 72 -0.44 6.20 -9.49
CA THR A 72 -1.11 5.07 -10.14
C THR A 72 -1.72 4.11 -9.13
N LEU A 73 -0.97 3.70 -8.10
CA LEU A 73 -1.49 2.81 -7.05
C LEU A 73 -2.69 3.45 -6.36
N ARG A 74 -2.60 4.73 -5.97
CA ARG A 74 -3.71 5.45 -5.34
C ARG A 74 -4.97 5.43 -6.22
N ILE A 75 -4.84 5.70 -7.51
CA ILE A 75 -5.97 5.66 -8.46
C ILE A 75 -6.59 4.27 -8.52
N ARG A 76 -5.76 3.21 -8.62
CA ARG A 76 -6.24 1.82 -8.66
C ARG A 76 -6.87 1.37 -7.34
N LEU A 77 -6.35 1.81 -6.20
CA LEU A 77 -6.99 1.54 -4.91
C LEU A 77 -8.38 2.19 -4.84
N MET A 78 -8.53 3.39 -5.40
CA MET A 78 -9.83 4.08 -5.44
C MET A 78 -10.90 3.33 -6.23
N THR A 79 -10.53 2.54 -7.24
CA THR A 79 -11.51 1.74 -8.01
C THR A 79 -12.10 0.58 -7.20
N HIS A 80 -11.45 0.17 -6.11
CA HIS A 80 -11.93 -0.89 -5.22
C HIS A 80 -12.57 -0.36 -3.94
N THR A 81 -12.56 0.96 -3.71
CA THR A 81 -13.03 1.56 -2.45
C THR A 81 -14.46 1.21 -2.12
N LEU A 82 -15.37 1.18 -3.10
CA LEU A 82 -16.78 0.88 -2.86
C LEU A 82 -16.97 -0.60 -2.49
N ASP A 83 -16.46 -1.51 -3.31
CA ASP A 83 -16.62 -2.95 -3.10
C ASP A 83 -15.92 -3.44 -1.84
N TRP A 84 -14.85 -2.76 -1.45
CA TRP A 84 -14.09 -3.10 -0.26
C TRP A 84 -14.61 -2.37 1.00
N GLN A 85 -15.85 -1.89 1.08
CA GLN A 85 -16.36 -1.31 2.33
C GLN A 85 -16.62 -2.38 3.42
N PRO A 86 -16.48 -2.05 4.71
CA PRO A 86 -16.74 -3.01 5.79
C PRO A 86 -18.19 -3.53 5.82
N ASP A 87 -19.16 -2.71 5.42
CA ASP A 87 -20.57 -3.12 5.33
C ASP A 87 -20.76 -4.26 4.30
N HIS A 88 -19.95 -4.29 3.24
CA HIS A 88 -19.96 -5.36 2.23
C HIS A 88 -19.36 -6.67 2.74
N ILE A 89 -18.62 -6.69 3.85
CA ILE A 89 -18.14 -7.94 4.47
C ILE A 89 -19.33 -8.86 4.79
N ARG A 90 -20.45 -8.28 5.22
CA ARG A 90 -21.68 -9.02 5.57
C ARG A 90 -22.68 -9.07 4.42
N GLN A 91 -22.83 -7.96 3.68
CA GLN A 91 -23.85 -7.83 2.63
C GLN A 91 -23.46 -8.57 1.35
N GLU A 92 -22.18 -8.48 0.95
CA GLU A 92 -21.66 -9.05 -0.30
C GLU A 92 -20.25 -9.68 -0.10
N PRO A 93 -20.14 -10.77 0.67
CA PRO A 93 -18.83 -11.33 1.07
C PRO A 93 -17.94 -11.72 -0.11
N ALA A 94 -18.54 -12.20 -1.21
CA ALA A 94 -17.82 -12.57 -2.43
C ALA A 94 -17.25 -11.34 -3.15
N ALA A 95 -18.00 -10.23 -3.24
CA ALA A 95 -17.55 -8.98 -3.84
C ALA A 95 -16.43 -8.37 -2.99
N TYR A 96 -16.61 -8.34 -1.66
CA TYR A 96 -15.58 -7.90 -0.72
C TYR A 96 -14.29 -8.71 -0.88
N ARG A 97 -14.37 -10.05 -0.90
CA ARG A 97 -13.19 -10.93 -1.04
C ARG A 97 -12.48 -10.72 -2.39
N LYS A 98 -13.25 -10.56 -3.48
CA LYS A 98 -12.69 -10.25 -4.81
C LYS A 98 -11.93 -8.92 -4.81
N ALA A 99 -12.50 -7.88 -4.21
CA ALA A 99 -11.84 -6.59 -4.08
C ALA A 99 -10.58 -6.66 -3.21
N ALA A 100 -10.63 -7.38 -2.08
CA ALA A 100 -9.48 -7.58 -1.20
C ALA A 100 -8.32 -8.30 -1.90
N ILE A 101 -8.60 -9.31 -2.73
CA ILE A 101 -7.60 -10.01 -3.55
C ILE A 101 -6.99 -9.05 -4.58
N ALA A 102 -7.81 -8.28 -5.30
CA ALA A 102 -7.31 -7.32 -6.28
C ALA A 102 -6.40 -6.26 -5.64
N VAL A 103 -6.76 -5.77 -4.44
CA VAL A 103 -5.93 -4.83 -3.69
C VAL A 103 -4.63 -5.48 -3.22
N ARG A 104 -4.64 -6.76 -2.80
CA ARG A 104 -3.43 -7.53 -2.48
C ARG A 104 -2.46 -7.57 -3.63
N ASP A 105 -2.94 -7.94 -4.80
CA ASP A 105 -2.06 -8.05 -5.96
C ASP A 105 -1.47 -6.67 -6.32
N LEU A 106 -2.30 -5.62 -6.31
CA LEU A 106 -1.85 -4.24 -6.60
C LEU A 106 -0.79 -3.71 -5.62
N VAL A 107 -1.01 -3.90 -4.31
CA VAL A 107 -0.07 -3.38 -3.30
C VAL A 107 1.17 -4.26 -3.20
N GLY A 108 1.03 -5.58 -3.37
CA GLY A 108 2.15 -6.52 -3.46
C GLY A 108 3.10 -6.17 -4.60
N ASP A 109 2.56 -6.03 -5.82
CA ASP A 109 3.32 -5.62 -7.01
C ASP A 109 4.02 -4.27 -6.79
N PHE A 110 3.34 -3.31 -6.15
CA PHE A 110 3.94 -2.01 -5.84
C PHE A 110 5.14 -2.15 -4.89
N ILE A 111 5.00 -2.91 -3.80
CA ILE A 111 6.07 -3.07 -2.80
C ILE A 111 7.28 -3.77 -3.41
N GLU A 112 7.08 -4.90 -4.10
CA GLU A 112 8.15 -5.70 -4.67
C GLU A 112 8.97 -4.88 -5.68
N GLU A 113 8.28 -4.25 -6.62
CA GLU A 113 8.91 -3.47 -7.66
C GLU A 113 9.57 -2.18 -7.15
N THR A 114 8.99 -1.54 -6.14
CA THR A 114 9.60 -0.37 -5.51
C THR A 114 10.89 -0.79 -4.81
N ARG A 115 10.87 -1.89 -4.05
CA ARG A 115 12.06 -2.43 -3.39
C ARG A 115 13.15 -2.79 -4.39
N LYS A 116 12.79 -3.44 -5.51
CA LYS A 116 13.72 -3.77 -6.58
C LYS A 116 14.43 -2.53 -7.13
N ARG A 117 13.67 -1.46 -7.42
CA ARG A 117 14.23 -0.19 -7.93
C ARG A 117 15.15 0.49 -6.93
N LEU A 118 14.75 0.56 -5.65
CA LEU A 118 15.61 1.11 -4.60
C LEU A 118 16.95 0.36 -4.52
N ASN A 119 16.92 -0.97 -4.61
CA ASN A 119 18.14 -1.79 -4.63
C ASN A 119 18.99 -1.58 -5.90
N GLU A 120 18.36 -1.48 -7.07
CA GLU A 120 19.04 -1.25 -8.36
C GLU A 120 19.75 0.11 -8.42
N ASP A 121 19.15 1.13 -7.79
CA ASP A 121 19.72 2.48 -7.67
C ASP A 121 20.67 2.64 -6.45
N GLY A 122 20.88 1.58 -5.66
CA GLY A 122 21.79 1.58 -4.51
C GLY A 122 21.35 2.49 -3.36
N ILE A 123 20.03 2.61 -3.14
CA ILE A 123 19.46 3.38 -2.04
C ILE A 123 19.46 2.53 -0.77
N ASP A 124 19.94 3.10 0.35
CA ASP A 124 19.80 2.53 1.71
C ASP A 124 18.55 3.05 2.44
#